data_AF-A0A3G3JV26-F1
#
_entry.id   AF-A0A3G3JV26-F1
#
_cell.length_a   1.000
_cell.length_b   1.000
_cell.length_c   1.000
_cell.angle_alpha   90.00
_cell.angle_beta   90.00
_cell.angle_gamma   90.00
#
_symmetry.space_group_name_H-M   'P 1'
#
loop_
_entity.id
_entity.type
_entity.pdbx_description
1 polymer ?
#
loop_
_entity_poly.entity_id
_entity_poly.type
_entity_poly.pdbx_seq_one_letter_code
_entity_poly.pdbx_strand_id
1 'polypeptide(L)'
;MTSNELFNLLKTEIHSILFLSGYEIIEEQYPPEFFGSRYITFSNANSVIRLVWDGKESYFILEEYIGFNEILKINEWSDIETMKYVKEEVDDKYIENFINQFIASLLKSTNN
;
A
#
# COMPACT_ATOMS: atom_id res chain seq x y z
N MET A 1 -0.80 -6.54 17.76
CA MET A 1 -0.02 -6.40 16.52
C MET A 1 0.49 -4.96 16.39
N THR A 2 1.75 -4.76 16.04
CA THR A 2 2.38 -3.45 15.79
C THR A 2 2.10 -2.97 14.36
N SER A 3 2.30 -1.68 14.07
CA SER A 3 2.21 -1.17 12.69
C SER A 3 3.19 -1.85 11.74
N ASN A 4 4.38 -2.23 12.23
CA ASN A 4 5.37 -2.98 11.43
C ASN A 4 4.87 -4.37 11.04
N GLU A 5 4.28 -5.09 11.99
CA GLU A 5 3.70 -6.41 11.75
C GLU A 5 2.53 -6.31 10.76
N LEU A 6 1.65 -5.31 10.94
CA LEU A 6 0.53 -5.07 10.03
C LEU A 6 0.99 -4.67 8.62
N PHE A 7 2.02 -3.83 8.50
CA PHE A 7 2.59 -3.45 7.21
C PHE A 7 3.16 -4.66 6.47
N ASN A 8 3.90 -5.53 7.16
CA ASN A 8 4.44 -6.75 6.55
C ASN A 8 3.34 -7.73 6.13
N LEU A 9 2.26 -7.80 6.91
CA LEU A 9 1.09 -8.61 6.56
C LEU A 9 0.40 -8.06 5.31
N LEU A 10 0.08 -6.76 5.28
CA LEU A 10 -0.47 -6.09 4.10
C LEU A 10 0.43 -6.25 2.87
N LYS A 11 1.75 -6.07 3.03
CA LYS A 11 2.74 -6.30 1.98
C LYS A 11 2.61 -7.71 1.40
N THR A 12 2.50 -8.72 2.26
CA THR A 12 2.42 -10.14 1.84
C THR A 12 1.14 -10.41 1.06
N GLU A 13 0.01 -9.95 1.56
CA GLU A 13 -1.31 -10.14 0.93
C GLU A 13 -1.41 -9.40 -0.41
N ILE A 14 -1.05 -8.11 -0.43
CA ILE A 14 -1.06 -7.27 -1.63
C ILE A 14 -0.10 -7.82 -2.68
N HIS A 15 1.13 -8.18 -2.28
CA HIS A 15 2.10 -8.75 -3.21
C HIS A 15 1.60 -10.05 -3.84
N SER A 16 0.96 -10.92 -3.07
CA SER A 16 0.42 -12.18 -3.59
C SER A 16 -0.62 -11.95 -4.70
N ILE A 17 -1.45 -10.91 -4.58
CA ILE A 17 -2.46 -10.54 -5.58
C ILE A 17 -1.82 -9.86 -6.79
N LEU A 18 -0.94 -8.89 -6.55
CA LEU A 18 -0.30 -8.09 -7.59
C LEU A 18 0.68 -8.91 -8.44
N PHE A 19 1.40 -9.85 -7.81
CA PHE A 19 2.30 -10.76 -8.51
C PHE A 19 1.56 -11.60 -9.56
N LEU A 20 0.36 -12.10 -9.24
CA LEU A 20 -0.48 -12.83 -10.19
C LEU A 20 -0.98 -11.94 -11.35
N SER A 21 -0.98 -10.63 -11.14
CA SER A 21 -1.35 -9.61 -12.13
C SER A 21 -0.14 -9.02 -12.87
N GLY A 22 1.04 -9.65 -12.73
CA GLY A 22 2.26 -9.26 -13.45
C GLY A 22 2.97 -8.03 -12.91
N TYR A 23 2.68 -7.61 -11.68
CA TYR A 23 3.45 -6.56 -11.02
C TYR A 23 4.70 -7.13 -10.34
N GLU A 24 5.74 -6.32 -10.29
CA GLU A 24 6.99 -6.59 -9.58
C GLU A 24 7.26 -5.48 -8.56
N ILE A 25 7.95 -5.80 -7.47
CA ILE A 25 8.43 -4.79 -6.53
C ILE A 25 9.60 -4.05 -7.18
N ILE A 26 9.48 -2.74 -7.35
CA ILE A 26 10.52 -1.88 -7.94
C ILE A 26 11.25 -1.04 -6.90
N GLU A 27 10.63 -0.82 -5.73
CA GLU A 27 11.22 0.01 -4.68
C GLU A 27 10.65 -0.37 -3.30
N GLU A 28 11.52 -0.38 -2.29
CA GLU A 28 11.14 -0.48 -0.88
C GLU A 28 12.02 0.47 -0.08
N GLN A 29 11.40 1.39 0.68
CA GLN A 29 12.12 2.33 1.53
C GLN A 29 11.59 2.30 2.96
N TYR A 30 12.53 2.27 3.90
CA TYR A 30 12.25 2.47 5.32
C TYR A 30 13.25 3.46 5.89
N PRO A 31 12.98 4.77 5.77
CA PRO A 31 13.88 5.79 6.31
C PRO A 31 13.54 6.03 7.80
N PRO A 32 14.34 5.49 8.75
CA PRO A 32 13.97 5.49 10.17
C PRO A 32 13.86 6.90 10.75
N GLU A 33 14.54 7.88 10.15
CA GLU A 33 14.49 9.30 10.52
C GLU A 33 13.11 9.98 10.32
N PHE A 34 12.16 9.38 9.58
CA PHE A 34 10.84 9.99 9.32
C PHE A 34 9.73 9.31 10.12
N PHE A 35 9.78 9.36 11.46
CA PHE A 35 8.74 8.81 12.34
C PHE A 35 8.43 7.31 12.08
N GLY A 36 9.37 6.57 11.49
CA GLY A 36 9.19 5.17 11.11
C GLY A 36 8.29 4.95 9.90
N SER A 37 7.99 5.99 9.11
CA SER A 37 7.30 5.90 7.82
C SER A 37 8.05 4.97 6.86
N ARG A 38 7.31 4.36 5.94
CA ARG A 38 7.86 3.45 4.93
C ARG A 38 6.92 3.32 3.76
N TYR A 39 7.45 2.84 2.65
CA TYR A 39 6.62 2.45 1.53
C TYR A 39 7.24 1.31 0.74
N ILE A 40 6.39 0.65 -0.04
CA ILE A 40 6.77 -0.31 -1.06
C ILE A 40 6.00 -0.01 -2.34
N THR A 41 6.71 -0.02 -3.46
CA THR A 41 6.19 0.30 -4.79
C THR A 41 6.23 -0.93 -5.67
N PHE A 42 5.09 -1.24 -6.29
CA PHE A 42 4.88 -2.30 -7.25
C PHE A 42 4.61 -1.69 -8.63
N SER A 43 5.16 -2.27 -9.69
CA SER A 43 4.93 -1.78 -11.06
C SER A 43 4.69 -2.93 -12.02
N ASN A 44 3.84 -2.70 -13.01
CA ASN A 44 3.78 -3.49 -14.24
C ASN A 44 3.93 -2.56 -15.46
N ALA A 45 3.61 -3.05 -16.66
CA ALA A 45 3.72 -2.26 -17.89
C ALA A 45 2.73 -1.09 -18.01
N ASN A 46 1.66 -1.08 -17.21
CA ASN A 46 0.53 -0.16 -17.37
C ASN A 46 0.40 0.84 -16.21
N SER A 47 0.75 0.42 -14.99
CA SER A 47 0.50 1.19 -13.77
C SER A 47 1.51 0.87 -12.65
N VAL A 48 1.49 1.74 -11.65
CA VAL A 48 2.31 1.66 -10.45
C VAL A 48 1.39 1.73 -9.23
N ILE A 49 1.57 0.82 -8.28
CA ILE A 49 0.85 0.78 -7.01
C ILE A 49 1.83 1.00 -5.87
N ARG A 50 1.46 1.77 -4.86
CA ARG A 50 2.29 2.01 -3.68
C ARG A 50 1.51 1.76 -2.40
N LEU A 51 2.09 0.96 -1.50
CA LEU A 51 1.61 0.83 -0.12
C LEU A 51 2.50 1.70 0.78
N VAL A 52 1.90 2.64 1.48
CA VAL A 52 2.57 3.57 2.40
C VAL A 52 2.09 3.35 3.82
N TRP A 53 3.02 3.41 4.76
CA TRP A 53 2.75 3.66 6.16
C TRP A 53 3.32 5.05 6.52
N ASP A 54 2.44 5.97 6.89
CA ASP A 54 2.79 7.25 7.50
C ASP A 54 2.88 7.08 9.02
N GLY A 55 4.10 6.95 9.52
CA GLY A 55 4.38 6.79 10.94
C GLY A 55 4.15 8.04 11.77
N LYS A 56 4.02 9.22 11.14
CA LYS A 56 3.75 10.47 11.86
C LYS A 56 2.28 10.57 12.25
N GLU A 57 1.39 10.40 11.28
CA GLU A 57 -0.06 10.55 11.49
C GLU A 57 -0.76 9.19 11.74
N SER A 58 -0.01 8.09 11.64
CA SER A 58 -0.48 6.71 11.80
C SER A 58 -1.51 6.29 10.76
N TYR A 59 -1.22 6.53 9.48
CA TYR A 59 -2.08 6.12 8.36
C TYR A 59 -1.42 5.05 7.50
N PHE A 60 -2.22 4.10 7.03
CA PHE A 60 -1.89 3.27 5.88
C PHE A 60 -2.59 3.86 4.66
N ILE A 61 -1.86 3.90 3.54
CA ILE A 61 -2.35 4.47 2.29
C ILE A 61 -1.99 3.49 1.18
N LEU A 62 -2.97 3.15 0.33
CA LEU A 62 -2.76 2.46 -0.92
C LEU A 62 -3.00 3.47 -2.04
N GLU A 63 -2.03 3.65 -2.92
CA GLU A 63 -2.08 4.65 -3.97
C GLU A 63 -1.79 4.00 -5.32
N GLU A 64 -2.33 4.59 -6.38
CA GLU A 64 -2.10 4.21 -7.76
C GLU A 64 -1.63 5.39 -8.60
N TYR A 65 -0.81 5.04 -9.59
CA TYR A 65 -0.49 5.90 -10.71
C TYR A 65 -0.73 5.14 -12.03
N ILE A 66 -1.58 5.71 -12.89
CA ILE A 66 -1.91 5.17 -14.22
C ILE A 66 -1.25 6.06 -15.27
N GLY A 67 -0.46 5.47 -16.16
CA GLY A 67 0.15 6.19 -17.27
C GLY A 67 1.67 6.08 -17.30
N PHE A 68 2.16 4.90 -17.68
CA PHE A 68 3.57 4.69 -18.00
C PHE A 68 3.86 5.19 -19.42
N ASN A 69 3.98 6.51 -19.59
CA ASN A 69 4.61 7.11 -20.78
C ASN A 69 5.91 7.78 -20.34
N GLU A 70 7.03 7.35 -20.94
CA GLU A 70 8.44 7.46 -20.50
C GLU A 70 9.00 8.85 -20.11
N ILE A 71 8.22 9.93 -19.98
CA ILE A 71 8.77 11.30 -19.80
C ILE A 71 8.08 12.13 -18.71
N LEU A 72 7.02 11.67 -18.05
CA LEU A 72 6.31 12.51 -17.09
C LEU A 72 6.60 12.13 -15.64
N LYS A 73 7.21 13.09 -14.93
CA LYS A 73 7.34 13.12 -13.47
C LYS A 73 6.05 12.60 -12.83
N ILE A 74 6.17 11.61 -11.94
CA ILE A 74 5.10 11.10 -11.09
C ILE A 74 4.61 12.28 -10.23
N ASN A 75 3.65 13.05 -10.75
CA ASN A 75 3.23 14.28 -10.09
C ASN A 75 1.91 14.11 -9.32
N GLU A 76 1.09 13.10 -9.65
CA GLU A 76 -0.22 12.92 -9.04
C GLU A 76 -0.50 11.43 -8.81
N TRP A 77 -0.26 10.99 -7.56
CA TRP A 77 -0.78 9.72 -7.07
C TRP A 77 -2.27 9.87 -6.76
N SER A 78 -3.05 8.82 -7.00
CA SER A 78 -4.45 8.74 -6.59
C SER A 78 -4.58 7.76 -5.44
N ASP A 79 -5.18 8.19 -4.34
CA ASP A 79 -5.47 7.33 -3.20
C ASP A 79 -6.54 6.30 -3.60
N ILE A 80 -6.18 5.01 -3.55
CA ILE A 80 -7.12 3.89 -3.65
C ILE A 80 -7.83 3.67 -2.31
N GLU A 81 -7.06 3.69 -1.22
CA GLU A 81 -7.55 3.45 0.14
C GLU A 81 -6.70 4.19 1.17
N THR A 82 -7.32 4.73 2.20
CA THR A 82 -6.63 5.39 3.31
C THR A 82 -7.30 5.04 4.63
N MET A 83 -6.55 4.40 5.52
CA MET A 83 -7.07 3.99 6.82
C MET A 83 -6.13 4.40 7.95
N LYS A 84 -6.72 4.98 9.00
CA LYS A 84 -6.01 5.29 10.23
C LYS A 84 -5.76 4.00 11.01
N TYR A 85 -4.54 3.84 11.51
CA TYR A 85 -4.19 2.80 12.47
C TYR A 85 -4.39 3.30 13.90
N VAL A 86 -5.26 2.63 14.65
CA VAL A 86 -5.53 2.94 16.07
C VAL A 86 -5.06 1.77 16.92
N LYS A 87 -3.91 1.92 17.58
CA LYS A 87 -3.23 0.83 18.31
C LYS A 87 -4.12 0.21 19.39
N GLU A 88 -4.95 1.01 20.03
CA GLU A 88 -5.83 0.63 21.13
C GLU A 88 -7.01 -0.25 20.68
N GLU A 89 -7.35 -0.21 19.38
CA GLU A 89 -8.47 -0.94 18.77
C GLU A 89 -8.02 -2.26 18.11
N VAL A 90 -6.72 -2.57 18.15
CA VAL A 90 -6.16 -3.72 17.44
C VAL A 90 -6.54 -5.02 18.13
N ASP A 91 -7.56 -5.67 17.58
CA ASP A 91 -7.89 -7.07 17.76
C ASP A 91 -7.88 -7.83 16.41
N ASP A 92 -8.13 -9.14 16.45
CA ASP A 92 -8.10 -9.97 15.24
C ASP A 92 -9.14 -9.52 14.20
N LYS A 93 -10.31 -9.06 14.64
CA LYS A 93 -11.39 -8.59 13.77
C LYS A 93 -11.03 -7.26 13.12
N TYR A 94 -10.39 -6.36 13.85
CA TYR A 94 -9.85 -5.12 13.33
C TYR A 94 -8.83 -5.42 12.22
N ILE A 95 -7.87 -6.32 12.47
CA ILE A 95 -6.83 -6.69 11.49
C ILE A 95 -7.45 -7.29 10.23
N GLU A 96 -8.37 -8.25 10.39
CA GLU A 96 -9.08 -8.87 9.27
C GLU A 96 -9.84 -7.83 8.44
N ASN A 97 -10.59 -6.94 9.08
CA ASN A 97 -11.32 -5.88 8.39
C ASN A 97 -10.38 -4.91 7.66
N PHE A 98 -9.24 -4.58 8.27
CA PHE A 98 -8.24 -3.69 7.71
C PHE A 98 -7.68 -4.25 6.39
N ILE A 99 -7.25 -5.51 6.42
CA ILE A 99 -6.69 -6.21 5.25
C ILE A 99 -7.75 -6.37 4.17
N ASN A 100 -8.95 -6.82 4.54
CA ASN A 100 -10.04 -7.05 3.60
C ASN A 100 -10.45 -5.75 2.88
N GLN A 101 -10.41 -4.59 3.56
CA GLN A 101 -10.68 -3.30 2.92
C GLN A 101 -9.62 -2.95 1.88
N PHE A 102 -8.33 -3.04 2.22
CA PHE A 102 -7.25 -2.81 1.26
C PHE A 102 -7.32 -3.72 0.04
N ILE A 103 -7.55 -5.03 0.26
CA ILE A 103 -7.68 -6.00 -0.83
C ILE A 103 -8.90 -5.68 -1.71
N ALA A 104 -10.05 -5.39 -1.10
CA ALA A 104 -11.26 -5.07 -1.84
C ALA A 104 -11.11 -3.79 -2.67
N SER A 105 -10.49 -2.75 -2.11
CA SER A 105 -10.24 -1.48 -2.81
C SER A 105 -9.22 -1.66 -3.93
N LEU A 106 -8.14 -2.44 -3.71
CA LEU A 106 -7.18 -2.78 -4.75
C LEU A 106 -7.85 -3.51 -5.93
N LEU A 107 -8.60 -4.57 -5.65
CA LEU A 107 -9.28 -5.36 -6.69
C LEU A 107 -10.29 -4.53 -7.48
N LYS A 108 -10.94 -3.54 -6.86
CA LYS A 108 -11.81 -2.60 -7.58
C LYS A 108 -11.00 -1.70 -8.51
N SER A 109 -9.84 -1.23 -8.09
CA SER A 109 -8.98 -0.38 -8.92
C SER A 109 -8.46 -1.13 -10.15
N THR A 110 -7.96 -2.35 -9.96
CA THR A 110 -7.30 -3.11 -11.04
C THR A 110 -8.26 -3.78 -12.04
N ASN A 111 -9.58 -3.80 -11.77
CA ASN A 111 -10.59 -4.36 -12.67
C ASN A 111 -11.37 -3.32 -13.49
N ASN A 112 -11.08 -2.02 -13.30
CA ASN A 112 -11.64 -0.93 -14.11
C ASN A 112 -10.73 -0.58 -15.29
#